data_AF-A0A2D6T2S1-F1
#
_entry.id   AF-A0A2D6T2S1-F1
#
_cell.length_a   1.000
_cell.length_b   1.000
_cell.length_c   1.000
_cell.angle_alpha   90.00
_cell.angle_beta   90.00
_cell.angle_gamma   90.00
#
_symmetry.space_group_name_H-M   'P 1'
#
loop_
_entity.id
_entity.type
_entity.pdbx_description
1 polymer ?
#
loop_
_entity_poly.entity_id
_entity_poly.type
_entity_poly.pdbx_seq_one_letter_code
_entity_poly.pdbx_strand_id
1 'polypeptide(L)'
;MFDAAFWVAIAFVAFCAILAKFAYRRIIDALDARAQAISHQLDEAVRLREEAQALLASYQRKQRDAMQEAEDIIEHARQEAERLAAEAEIAMEVEVKRRGELAQAKIAQAEAQALKDVRDSAVEISLRAAETLIKQNLDQPTADTIIDDAIRELGKSAH
;
A
#
# COMPACT_ATOMS: atom_id res chain seq x y z
N MET A 1 89.64 54.44 50.27
CA MET A 1 88.33 54.64 50.93
C MET A 1 87.28 54.44 49.85
N PHE A 2 86.45 53.41 49.93
CA PHE A 2 85.45 53.15 48.89
C PHE A 2 84.45 54.32 48.86
N ASP A 3 84.33 54.96 47.70
CA ASP A 3 83.50 56.14 47.46
C ASP A 3 82.02 55.74 47.32
N ALA A 4 81.09 56.66 47.60
CA ALA A 4 79.64 56.43 47.57
C ALA A 4 79.16 55.88 46.21
N ALA A 5 79.80 56.30 45.12
CA ALA A 5 79.53 55.82 43.76
C ALA A 5 79.71 54.31 43.59
N PHE A 6 80.66 53.68 44.31
CA PHE A 6 80.90 52.23 44.23
C PHE A 6 79.75 51.43 44.85
N TRP A 7 79.21 51.88 45.98
CA TRP A 7 78.04 51.25 46.61
C TRP A 7 76.75 51.49 45.82
N VAL A 8 76.60 52.64 45.17
CA VAL A 8 75.49 52.87 44.25
C VAL A 8 75.56 51.93 43.04
N ALA A 9 76.74 51.73 42.45
CA ALA A 9 76.92 50.79 41.34
C ALA A 9 76.57 49.35 41.73
N ILE A 10 76.99 48.90 42.92
CA ILE A 10 76.67 47.56 43.42
C ILE A 10 75.18 47.39 43.72
N ALA A 11 74.53 48.39 44.31
CA ALA A 11 73.08 48.39 44.52
C ALA A 11 72.31 48.37 43.18
N PHE A 12 72.77 49.12 42.18
CA PHE A 12 72.18 49.13 40.84
C PHE A 12 72.30 47.76 40.15
N VAL A 13 73.49 47.15 40.18
CA VAL A 13 73.69 45.80 39.61
C VAL A 13 72.83 44.77 40.34
N ALA A 14 72.76 44.82 41.68
CA ALA A 14 71.91 43.94 42.46
C ALA A 14 70.41 44.11 42.11
N PHE A 15 69.95 45.35 41.95
CA PHE A 15 68.58 45.67 41.54
C PHE A 15 68.27 45.17 40.12
N CYS A 16 69.16 45.43 39.16
CA CYS A 16 69.04 44.93 37.80
C CYS A 16 69.02 43.40 37.73
N ALA A 17 69.85 42.72 38.53
CA ALA A 17 69.87 41.26 38.60
C ALA A 17 68.55 40.68 39.13
N ILE A 18 67.96 41.31 40.15
CA ILE A 18 66.64 40.93 40.67
C ILE A 18 65.56 41.14 39.61
N LEU A 19 65.51 42.32 38.96
CA LEU A 19 64.53 42.61 37.91
C LEU A 19 64.68 41.66 36.71
N ALA A 20 65.89 41.39 36.27
CA ALA A 20 66.16 40.47 35.15
C ALA A 20 65.64 39.06 35.47
N LYS A 21 65.84 38.57 36.69
CA LYS A 21 65.34 37.24 37.12
C LYS A 21 63.80 37.17 37.09
N PHE A 22 63.11 38.20 37.58
CA PHE A 22 61.64 38.24 37.57
C PHE A 22 61.07 38.44 36.16
N ALA A 23 61.65 39.34 35.37
CA ALA A 23 61.22 39.62 34.01
C ALA A 23 61.43 38.40 33.10
N TYR A 24 62.58 37.73 33.19
CA TYR A 24 62.90 36.53 32.43
C TYR A 24 61.88 35.42 32.68
N ARG A 25 61.57 35.14 33.95
CA ARG A 25 60.58 34.12 34.31
C ARG A 25 59.18 34.47 33.79
N ARG A 26 58.73 35.72 33.94
CA ARG A 26 57.43 36.17 33.41
C ARG A 26 57.32 36.08 31.88
N ILE A 27 58.41 36.35 31.16
CA ILE A 27 58.43 36.28 29.70
C ILE A 27 58.35 34.83 29.23
N ILE A 28 59.10 33.92 29.87
CA ILE A 28 59.05 32.48 29.54
C ILE A 28 57.66 31.93 29.84
N ASP A 29 57.11 32.20 31.03
CA ASP A 29 55.77 31.72 31.41
C ASP A 29 54.70 32.19 30.40
N ALA A 30 54.80 33.43 29.90
CA ALA A 30 53.89 33.96 28.89
C ALA A 30 54.05 33.32 27.51
N LEU A 31 55.29 33.03 27.10
CA LEU A 31 55.57 32.33 25.84
C LEU A 31 55.10 30.88 25.88
N ASP A 32 55.33 30.18 27.00
CA ASP A 32 54.86 28.80 27.21
C ASP A 32 53.34 28.74 27.22
N ALA A 33 52.67 29.65 27.93
CA ALA A 33 51.22 29.73 27.93
C ALA A 33 50.66 29.96 26.51
N ARG A 34 51.31 30.81 25.72
CA ARG A 34 50.92 31.05 24.32
C ARG A 34 51.18 29.83 23.44
N ALA A 35 52.31 29.15 23.61
CA ALA A 35 52.63 27.93 22.86
C ALA A 35 51.62 26.81 23.17
N GLN A 36 51.27 26.62 24.44
CA GLN A 36 50.25 25.66 24.86
C GLN A 36 48.87 26.00 24.29
N ALA A 37 48.47 27.28 24.32
CA ALA A 37 47.20 27.72 23.74
C ALA A 37 47.13 27.44 22.23
N ILE A 38 48.21 27.72 21.49
CA ILE A 38 48.30 27.44 20.05
C ILE A 38 48.25 25.93 19.79
N SER A 39 48.98 25.13 20.55
CA SER A 39 48.95 23.66 20.44
C SER A 39 47.53 23.14 20.64
N HIS A 40 46.86 23.57 21.71
CA HIS A 40 45.49 23.15 22.00
C HIS A 40 44.52 23.53 20.87
N GLN A 41 44.64 24.74 20.32
CA GLN A 41 43.80 25.17 19.20
C GLN A 41 44.05 24.35 17.93
N LEU A 42 45.31 23.98 17.65
CA LEU A 42 45.66 23.12 16.53
C LEU A 42 45.11 21.70 16.72
N ASP A 43 45.27 21.12 17.91
CA ASP A 43 44.75 19.80 18.24
C ASP A 43 43.22 19.74 18.13
N GLU A 44 42.55 20.79 18.62
CA GLU A 44 41.10 20.94 18.49
C GLU A 44 40.68 21.07 17.01
N ALA A 45 41.38 21.88 16.22
CA ALA A 45 41.09 22.03 14.79
C ALA A 45 41.28 20.71 14.02
N VAL A 46 42.31 19.93 14.35
CA VAL A 46 42.53 18.59 13.77
C VAL A 46 41.38 17.67 14.16
N ARG A 47 41.01 17.62 15.44
CA ARG A 47 39.89 16.79 15.92
C ARG A 47 38.58 17.14 15.22
N LEU A 48 38.23 18.43 15.13
CA LEU A 48 37.03 18.90 14.43
C LEU A 48 37.06 18.51 12.94
N ARG A 49 38.22 18.59 12.29
CA ARG A 49 38.37 18.18 10.90
C ARG A 49 38.14 16.67 10.73
N GLU A 50 38.70 15.85 11.60
CA GLU A 50 38.50 14.40 11.58
C GLU A 50 37.03 14.03 11.83
N GLU A 51 36.39 14.66 12.81
CA GLU A 51 34.96 14.48 13.08
C GLU A 51 34.10 14.89 11.87
N ALA A 52 34.40 16.02 11.24
CA ALA A 52 33.69 16.47 10.04
C ALA A 52 33.87 15.51 8.86
N GLN A 53 35.07 14.96 8.66
CA GLN A 53 35.35 13.97 7.63
C GLN A 53 34.62 12.65 7.90
N ALA A 54 34.62 12.17 9.15
CA ALA A 54 33.90 10.98 9.56
C ALA A 54 32.38 11.15 9.37
N LEU A 55 31.85 12.32 9.74
CA LEU A 55 30.45 12.67 9.56
C LEU A 55 30.08 12.69 8.07
N LEU A 56 30.87 13.38 7.24
CA LEU A 56 30.66 13.42 5.79
C LEU A 56 30.64 12.01 5.17
N ALA A 57 31.61 11.17 5.53
CA ALA A 57 31.65 9.78 5.06
C ALA A 57 30.42 8.98 5.51
N SER A 58 29.93 9.22 6.73
CA SER A 58 28.70 8.59 7.22
C SER A 58 27.45 9.04 6.45
N TYR A 59 27.36 10.32 6.11
CA TYR A 59 26.26 10.87 5.32
C TYR A 59 26.29 10.36 3.87
N GLN A 60 27.47 10.28 3.26
CA GLN A 60 27.62 9.72 1.92
C GLN A 60 27.20 8.24 1.86
N ARG A 61 27.59 7.44 2.87
CA ARG A 61 27.11 6.06 2.99
C ARG A 61 25.59 6.00 3.14
N LYS A 62 25.03 6.75 4.10
CA LYS A 62 23.56 6.80 4.31
C LYS A 62 22.82 7.24 3.06
N GLN A 63 23.34 8.21 2.31
CA GLN A 63 22.73 8.68 1.07
C GLN A 63 22.70 7.58 0.02
N ARG A 64 23.82 6.87 -0.18
CA ARG A 64 23.88 5.75 -1.14
C ARG A 64 22.95 4.62 -0.72
N ASP A 65 22.97 4.25 0.55
CA ASP A 65 22.14 3.17 1.06
C ASP A 65 20.64 3.52 0.94
N ALA A 66 20.26 4.78 1.20
CA ALA A 66 18.89 5.27 0.98
C ALA A 66 18.49 5.32 -0.50
N MET A 67 19.43 5.60 -1.42
CA MET A 67 19.17 5.53 -2.86
C MET A 67 18.92 4.09 -3.31
N GLN A 68 19.72 3.13 -2.81
CA GLN A 68 19.53 1.71 -3.08
C GLN A 68 18.18 1.21 -2.53
N GLU A 69 17.86 1.56 -1.29
CA GLU A 69 16.57 1.19 -0.69
C GLU A 69 15.38 1.78 -1.47
N ALA A 70 15.50 3.01 -1.97
CA ALA A 70 14.48 3.62 -2.81
C ALA A 70 14.31 2.90 -4.17
N GLU A 71 15.42 2.49 -4.80
CA GLU A 71 15.40 1.69 -6.03
C GLU A 71 14.73 0.33 -5.79
N ASP A 72 15.11 -0.36 -4.71
CA ASP A 72 14.52 -1.65 -4.32
C ASP A 72 13.02 -1.52 -4.04
N ILE A 73 12.58 -0.47 -3.35
CA ILE A 73 11.14 -0.20 -3.12
C ILE A 73 10.39 -0.03 -4.43
N ILE A 74 10.95 0.71 -5.40
CA ILE A 74 10.32 0.94 -6.70
C ILE A 74 10.25 -0.37 -7.49
N GLU A 75 11.32 -1.16 -7.48
CA GLU A 75 11.35 -2.45 -8.17
C GLU A 75 10.32 -3.41 -7.58
N HIS A 76 10.28 -3.57 -6.25
CA HIS A 76 9.29 -4.39 -5.57
C HIS A 76 7.86 -3.92 -5.85
N ALA A 77 7.60 -2.61 -5.83
CA ALA A 77 6.29 -2.07 -6.15
C ALA A 77 5.86 -2.37 -7.59
N ARG A 78 6.79 -2.35 -8.55
CA ARG A 78 6.50 -2.72 -9.95
C ARG A 78 6.19 -4.20 -10.08
N GLN A 79 7.02 -5.06 -9.51
CA GLN A 79 6.81 -6.51 -9.54
C GLN A 79 5.46 -6.90 -8.91
N GLU A 80 5.12 -6.26 -7.79
CA GLU A 80 3.85 -6.51 -7.11
C GLU A 80 2.65 -5.98 -7.91
N ALA A 81 2.79 -4.81 -8.55
CA ALA A 81 1.75 -4.28 -9.44
C ALA A 81 1.51 -5.19 -10.66
N GLU A 82 2.57 -5.72 -11.27
CA GLU A 82 2.49 -6.68 -12.37
C GLU A 82 1.81 -7.99 -11.93
N ARG A 83 2.18 -8.51 -10.76
CA ARG A 83 1.55 -9.70 -10.18
C ARG A 83 0.06 -9.50 -9.93
N LEU A 84 -0.31 -8.38 -9.31
CA LEU A 84 -1.71 -8.03 -9.04
C LEU A 84 -2.50 -7.82 -10.33
N ALA A 85 -1.90 -7.21 -11.35
CA ALA A 85 -2.55 -7.04 -12.65
C ALA A 85 -2.84 -8.39 -13.32
N ALA A 86 -1.87 -9.31 -13.31
CA ALA A 86 -2.04 -10.66 -13.86
C ALA A 86 -3.11 -11.46 -13.09
N GLU A 87 -3.10 -11.40 -11.75
CA GLU A 87 -4.12 -12.04 -10.93
C GLU A 87 -5.51 -11.46 -11.18
N ALA A 88 -5.62 -10.14 -11.32
CA ALA A 88 -6.88 -9.46 -11.62
C ALA A 88 -7.40 -9.82 -13.01
N GLU A 89 -6.52 -9.96 -14.01
CA GLU A 89 -6.90 -10.38 -15.37
C GLU A 89 -7.48 -11.80 -15.37
N ILE A 90 -6.81 -12.75 -14.71
CA ILE A 90 -7.30 -14.13 -14.55
C ILE A 90 -8.65 -14.16 -13.83
N ALA A 91 -8.77 -13.42 -12.72
CA ALA A 91 -10.02 -13.34 -11.96
C ALA A 91 -11.17 -12.74 -12.80
N MET A 92 -10.87 -11.71 -13.61
CA MET A 92 -11.83 -11.08 -14.50
C MET A 92 -12.30 -12.05 -15.59
N GLU A 93 -11.37 -12.81 -16.21
CA GLU A 93 -11.72 -13.79 -17.24
C GLU A 93 -12.67 -14.86 -16.68
N VAL A 94 -12.38 -15.38 -15.48
CA VAL A 94 -13.23 -16.34 -14.77
C VAL A 94 -14.62 -15.75 -14.50
N GLU A 95 -14.69 -14.51 -14.00
CA GLU A 95 -15.97 -13.85 -13.73
C GLU A 95 -16.78 -13.57 -15.00
N VAL A 96 -16.14 -13.14 -16.08
CA VAL A 96 -16.80 -12.91 -17.38
C VAL A 96 -17.39 -14.22 -17.90
N LYS A 97 -16.61 -15.31 -17.87
CA LYS A 97 -17.08 -16.63 -18.30
C LYS A 97 -18.28 -17.10 -17.47
N ARG A 98 -18.17 -17.01 -16.14
CA ARG A 98 -19.25 -17.38 -15.20
C ARG A 98 -20.52 -16.56 -15.45
N ARG A 99 -20.39 -15.25 -15.68
CA ARG A 99 -21.52 -14.38 -16.02
C ARG A 99 -22.15 -14.75 -17.36
N GLY A 100 -21.33 -15.11 -18.35
CA GLY A 100 -21.80 -15.61 -19.64
C GLY A 100 -22.64 -16.88 -19.51
N GLU A 101 -22.13 -17.87 -18.76
CA GLU A 101 -22.85 -19.12 -18.49
C GLU A 101 -24.17 -18.87 -17.75
N LEU A 102 -24.18 -17.98 -16.75
CA LEU A 102 -25.40 -17.59 -16.05
C LEU A 102 -26.42 -16.89 -16.95
N ALA A 103 -25.96 -16.03 -17.86
CA ALA A 103 -26.84 -15.38 -18.82
C ALA A 103 -27.45 -16.39 -19.79
N GLN A 104 -26.65 -17.32 -20.31
CA GLN A 104 -27.14 -18.40 -21.18
C GLN A 104 -28.17 -19.28 -20.45
N ALA A 105 -27.91 -19.66 -19.20
CA ALA A 105 -28.85 -20.43 -18.39
C ALA A 105 -30.18 -19.69 -18.18
N LYS A 106 -30.13 -18.37 -17.93
CA LYS A 106 -31.35 -17.54 -17.80
C LYS A 106 -32.12 -17.43 -19.11
N ILE A 107 -31.43 -17.31 -20.25
CA ILE A 107 -32.07 -17.28 -21.57
C ILE A 107 -32.78 -18.61 -21.83
N ALA A 108 -32.11 -19.75 -21.63
CA ALA A 108 -32.71 -21.06 -21.80
C ALA A 108 -33.94 -21.27 -20.90
N GLN A 109 -33.88 -20.80 -19.65
CA GLN A 109 -35.02 -20.83 -18.74
C GLN A 109 -36.19 -19.97 -19.25
N ALA A 110 -35.91 -18.76 -19.72
CA ALA A 110 -36.92 -17.85 -20.25
C ALA A 110 -37.56 -18.40 -21.54
N GLU A 111 -36.78 -19.02 -22.42
CA GLU A 111 -37.28 -19.68 -23.63
C GLU A 111 -38.19 -20.86 -23.29
N ALA A 112 -37.79 -21.71 -22.33
CA ALA A 112 -38.60 -22.82 -21.86
C ALA A 112 -39.93 -22.34 -21.25
N GLN A 113 -39.89 -21.25 -20.47
CA GLN A 113 -41.09 -20.64 -19.89
C GLN A 113 -42.00 -20.06 -20.98
N ALA A 114 -41.45 -19.29 -21.93
CA ALA A 114 -42.23 -18.73 -23.03
C ALA A 114 -42.88 -19.82 -23.89
N LEU A 115 -42.16 -20.91 -24.17
CA LEU A 115 -42.71 -22.05 -24.90
C LEU A 115 -43.88 -22.70 -24.14
N LYS A 116 -43.74 -22.82 -22.81
CA LYS A 116 -44.81 -23.32 -21.95
C LYS A 116 -46.04 -22.39 -21.99
N ASP A 117 -45.84 -21.09 -21.85
CA ASP A 117 -46.92 -20.10 -21.87
C ASP A 117 -47.69 -20.12 -23.21
N VAL A 118 -46.98 -20.27 -24.33
CA VAL A 118 -47.60 -20.41 -25.66
C VAL A 118 -48.43 -21.70 -25.76
N ARG A 119 -47.93 -22.82 -25.23
CA ARG A 119 -48.68 -24.09 -25.21
C ARG A 119 -49.91 -23.99 -24.33
N ASP A 120 -49.78 -23.41 -23.15
CA ASP A 120 -50.89 -23.23 -22.21
C ASP A 120 -51.98 -22.34 -22.83
N SER A 121 -51.60 -21.26 -23.53
CA SER A 121 -52.53 -20.42 -24.28
C SER A 121 -53.22 -21.16 -25.44
N ALA A 122 -52.50 -22.00 -26.19
CA ALA A 122 -53.08 -22.80 -27.27
C ALA A 122 -54.07 -23.85 -26.75
N VAL A 123 -53.77 -24.49 -25.60
CA VAL A 123 -54.68 -25.40 -24.91
C VAL A 123 -55.94 -24.67 -24.47
N GLU A 124 -55.80 -23.48 -23.89
CA GLU A 124 -56.93 -22.67 -23.43
C GLU A 124 -57.85 -22.27 -24.60
N ILE A 125 -57.28 -21.80 -25.72
CA ILE A 125 -58.05 -21.46 -26.92
C ILE A 125 -58.80 -22.69 -27.45
N SER A 126 -58.13 -23.85 -27.48
CA SER A 126 -58.71 -25.11 -27.95
C SER A 126 -59.86 -25.56 -27.04
N LEU A 127 -59.71 -25.41 -25.72
CA LEU A 127 -60.75 -25.74 -24.74
C LEU A 127 -61.97 -24.83 -24.89
N ARG A 128 -61.75 -23.51 -25.05
CA ARG A 128 -62.84 -22.54 -25.30
C ARG A 128 -63.56 -22.81 -26.63
N ALA A 129 -62.82 -23.19 -27.67
CA ALA A 129 -63.39 -23.56 -28.96
C ALA A 129 -64.25 -24.83 -28.85
N ALA A 130 -63.75 -25.86 -28.16
CA ALA A 130 -64.50 -27.08 -27.89
C ALA A 130 -65.78 -26.81 -27.07
N GLU A 131 -65.68 -25.99 -26.01
CA GLU A 131 -66.84 -25.57 -25.21
C GLU A 131 -67.89 -24.86 -26.06
N THR A 132 -67.46 -23.95 -26.94
CA THR A 132 -68.37 -23.23 -27.86
C THR A 132 -69.03 -24.18 -28.85
N LEU A 133 -68.27 -25.14 -29.40
CA LEU A 133 -68.78 -26.11 -30.37
C LEU A 133 -69.77 -27.09 -29.73
N ILE A 134 -69.52 -27.52 -28.49
CA ILE A 134 -70.45 -28.32 -27.69
C ILE A 134 -71.73 -27.51 -27.45
N LYS A 135 -71.64 -26.25 -26.98
CA LYS A 135 -72.81 -25.39 -26.76
C LYS A 135 -73.66 -25.17 -28.02
N GLN A 136 -73.04 -25.11 -29.20
CA GLN A 136 -73.75 -24.92 -30.47
C GLN A 136 -74.39 -26.19 -31.03
N ASN A 137 -73.82 -27.37 -30.74
CA ASN A 137 -74.31 -28.65 -31.26
C ASN A 137 -75.06 -29.49 -30.21
N LEU A 138 -75.31 -28.95 -29.01
CA LEU A 138 -76.06 -29.64 -27.97
C LEU A 138 -77.55 -29.60 -28.28
N ASP A 139 -78.06 -30.68 -28.85
CA ASP A 139 -79.50 -30.96 -28.91
C ASP A 139 -79.96 -31.77 -27.69
N GLN A 140 -81.26 -31.71 -27.38
CA GLN A 140 -81.84 -32.35 -26.20
C GLN A 140 -81.64 -33.88 -26.16
N PRO A 141 -81.72 -34.61 -27.30
CA PRO A 141 -81.42 -36.05 -27.34
C PRO A 141 -79.94 -36.40 -27.05
N THR A 142 -78.98 -35.61 -27.57
CA THR A 142 -77.55 -35.84 -27.33
C THR A 142 -77.18 -35.53 -25.88
N ALA A 143 -77.80 -34.51 -25.27
CA ALA A 143 -77.61 -34.19 -23.86
C ALA A 143 -78.05 -35.34 -22.93
N ASP A 144 -79.24 -35.92 -23.18
CA ASP A 144 -79.74 -37.06 -22.40
C ASP A 144 -78.84 -38.30 -22.57
N THR A 145 -78.32 -38.54 -23.77
CA THR A 145 -77.37 -39.64 -24.05
C THR A 145 -76.04 -39.46 -23.31
N ILE A 146 -75.50 -38.23 -23.26
CA ILE A 146 -74.26 -37.91 -22.54
C ILE A 146 -74.45 -38.10 -21.02
N ILE A 147 -75.62 -37.74 -20.47
CA ILE A 147 -75.94 -37.94 -19.05
C ILE A 147 -76.01 -39.43 -18.72
N ASP A 148 -76.70 -40.23 -19.54
CA ASP A 148 -76.82 -41.68 -19.35
C ASP A 148 -75.46 -42.39 -19.45
N ASP A 149 -74.59 -41.98 -20.38
CA ASP A 149 -73.24 -42.52 -20.50
C ASP A 149 -72.33 -42.11 -19.34
N ALA A 150 -72.41 -40.87 -18.85
CA ALA A 150 -71.67 -40.42 -17.66
C ALA A 150 -72.10 -41.19 -16.38
N ILE A 151 -73.39 -41.45 -16.22
CA ILE A 151 -73.93 -42.30 -15.14
C ILE A 151 -73.38 -43.73 -15.25
N ARG A 152 -73.31 -44.27 -16.47
CA ARG A 152 -72.78 -45.61 -16.75
C ARG A 152 -71.27 -45.72 -16.50
N GLU A 153 -70.49 -44.69 -16.79
CA GLU A 153 -69.04 -44.64 -16.59
C GLU A 153 -68.66 -44.45 -15.11
N LEU A 154 -69.42 -43.63 -14.37
CA LEU A 154 -69.32 -43.55 -12.90
C LEU A 154 -69.67 -44.89 -12.23
N GLY A 155 -70.68 -45.59 -12.73
CA GLY A 155 -71.02 -46.95 -12.28
C GLY A 155 -69.94 -47.99 -12.55
N LYS A 156 -69.11 -47.81 -13.58
CA LYS A 156 -67.96 -48.69 -13.90
C LYS A 156 -66.69 -48.36 -13.12
N SER A 157 -66.51 -47.11 -12.69
CA SER A 157 -65.32 -46.66 -11.94
C SER A 157 -65.47 -46.85 -10.42
N ALA A 158 -66.67 -47.22 -9.95
CA ALA A 158 -67.00 -47.50 -8.56
C ALA A 158 -67.09 -49.02 -8.23
N HIS A 159 -66.55 -49.87 -9.11
CA HIS A 159 -66.19 -51.26 -8.87
C HIS A 159 -64.71 -51.45 -9.22
#